data_AF-A0A238BSH6-F1
#
_entry.id   AF-A0A238BSH6-F1
#
_cell.length_a   1.000
_cell.length_b   1.000
_cell.length_c   1.000
_cell.angle_alpha   90.00
_cell.angle_beta   90.00
_cell.angle_gamma   90.00
#
_symmetry.space_group_name_H-M   'P 1'
#
loop_
_entity.id
_entity.type
_entity.pdbx_description
1 polymer ?
#
loop_
_entity_poly.entity_id
_entity_poly.type
_entity_poly.pdbx_seq_one_letter_code
_entity_poly.pdbx_strand_id
1 'polypeptide(L)'
;MEIVLEYVLRSIRYALFIAYYIRGESENAKRLRRTIVRYLCLTQVFVFRDISVQVQKRFPTADSMVDAGILLKEEKEKLDSIKLQYNKYWAPMRWIHAIALEARKNEIIPSDLFYWKLCSEIDNFRYNLQLLCNYDWVPIPLVYSQVVFLAVYVHFIACLISRQFIVSNNTSISDLDLIVPIMTIIQFVFFIGWLKVAQALLNPFGDDDDDFECNYLIDKNLATSFCIVDNYDRAPEVRPDLFWRSHKALSASTNTPLIGSVANLKIMTRNQVPSASSDRRTDDLEKTMKRDMTCQYHSEEPIRSSIQLAQHNTSQIKYFVLPDPNMTNNNNEVETTRL
;
A
#
# COMPACT_ATOMS: atom_id res chain seq x y z
N MET A 1 -10.57 -1.64 0.23
CA MET A 1 -9.16 -2.00 0.52
C MET A 1 -8.26 -1.84 -0.70
N GLU A 2 -8.64 -2.35 -1.89
CA GLU A 2 -7.92 -2.15 -3.16
C GLU A 2 -7.73 -0.65 -3.50
N ILE A 3 -8.74 0.17 -3.18
CA ILE A 3 -8.71 1.63 -3.31
C ILE A 3 -7.61 2.24 -2.43
N VAL A 4 -7.39 1.80 -1.19
CA VAL A 4 -6.42 2.48 -0.31
C VAL A 4 -4.97 2.13 -0.66
N LEU A 5 -4.72 0.89 -1.06
CA LEU A 5 -3.41 0.46 -1.57
C LEU A 5 -3.01 1.21 -2.85
N GLU A 6 -3.99 1.57 -3.69
CA GLU A 6 -3.75 2.39 -4.88
C GLU A 6 -3.35 3.85 -4.55
N TYR A 7 -3.68 4.36 -3.35
CA TYR A 7 -3.53 5.79 -3.00
C TYR A 7 -2.19 6.08 -2.33
N VAL A 8 -1.67 5.12 -1.55
CA VAL A 8 -0.38 5.18 -0.84
C VAL A 8 0.82 5.28 -1.80
N LEU A 9 0.67 4.75 -3.02
CA LEU A 9 1.74 4.62 -4.02
C LEU A 9 1.69 5.67 -5.14
N ARG A 10 0.61 6.46 -5.25
CA ARG A 10 0.37 7.31 -6.42
C ARG A 10 0.88 8.74 -6.30
N SER A 11 1.16 9.24 -5.11
CA SER A 11 1.84 10.54 -4.88
C SER A 11 3.17 10.63 -5.67
N ILE A 12 3.96 9.56 -5.61
CA ILE A 12 5.21 9.35 -6.35
C ILE A 12 4.96 9.50 -7.85
N ARG A 13 3.89 8.87 -8.35
CA ARG A 13 3.50 8.91 -9.76
C ARG A 13 3.21 10.35 -10.22
N TYR A 14 2.50 11.14 -9.41
CA TYR A 14 2.21 12.54 -9.76
C TYR A 14 3.46 13.40 -9.72
N ALA A 15 4.37 13.19 -8.75
CA ALA A 15 5.65 13.88 -8.71
C ALA A 15 6.52 13.56 -9.95
N LEU A 16 6.52 12.31 -10.39
CA LEU A 16 7.19 11.90 -11.64
C LEU A 16 6.60 12.58 -12.87
N PHE A 17 5.26 12.65 -12.98
CA PHE A 17 4.60 13.36 -14.07
C PHE A 17 4.93 14.86 -14.07
N ILE A 18 4.92 15.50 -12.89
CA ILE A 18 5.27 16.92 -12.75
C ILE A 18 6.73 17.15 -13.15
N ALA A 19 7.65 16.30 -12.70
CA ALA A 19 9.05 16.37 -13.08
C ALA A 19 9.23 16.19 -14.59
N TYR A 20 8.48 15.29 -15.23
CA TYR A 20 8.59 15.02 -16.66
C TYR A 20 8.04 16.15 -17.56
N TYR A 21 6.88 16.73 -17.20
CA TYR A 21 6.20 17.72 -18.03
C TYR A 21 6.68 19.15 -17.82
N ILE A 22 7.17 19.49 -16.62
CA ILE A 22 7.72 20.82 -16.32
C ILE A 22 9.23 20.75 -16.45
N ARG A 23 9.71 21.08 -17.65
CA ARG A 23 11.12 20.97 -18.01
C ARG A 23 11.91 22.23 -17.63
N GLY A 24 13.22 22.05 -17.50
CA GLY A 24 14.18 23.14 -17.28
C GLY A 24 14.84 23.12 -15.91
N GLU A 25 16.12 23.51 -15.92
CA GLU A 25 16.99 23.62 -14.74
C GLU A 25 16.93 24.99 -14.06
N SER A 26 16.21 25.95 -14.65
CA SER A 26 16.08 27.29 -14.06
C SER A 26 15.46 27.22 -12.67
N GLU A 27 15.91 28.10 -11.78
CA GLU A 27 15.38 28.20 -10.41
C GLU A 27 13.86 28.44 -10.41
N ASN A 28 13.33 29.13 -11.42
CA ASN A 28 11.89 29.31 -11.59
C ASN A 28 11.17 27.98 -11.88
N ALA A 29 11.68 27.17 -12.82
CA ALA A 29 11.09 25.86 -13.12
C ALA A 29 11.17 24.90 -11.92
N LYS A 30 12.28 24.93 -11.16
CA LYS A 30 12.43 24.18 -9.91
C LYS A 30 11.40 24.62 -8.86
N ARG A 31 11.26 25.94 -8.64
CA ARG A 31 10.27 26.50 -7.72
C ARG A 31 8.85 26.10 -8.12
N LEU A 32 8.55 26.11 -9.41
CA LEU A 32 7.26 25.70 -9.97
C LEU A 32 6.94 24.24 -9.64
N ARG A 33 7.85 23.32 -9.94
CA ARG A 33 7.68 21.88 -9.64
C ARG A 33 7.45 21.63 -8.15
N ARG A 34 8.28 22.24 -7.29
CA ARG A 34 8.15 22.13 -5.82
C ARG A 34 6.82 22.68 -5.33
N THR A 35 6.36 23.80 -5.87
CA THR A 35 5.10 24.44 -5.45
C THR A 35 3.89 23.58 -5.83
N ILE A 36 3.86 23.04 -7.06
CA ILE A 36 2.75 22.19 -7.51
C ILE A 36 2.67 20.91 -6.67
N VAL A 37 3.81 20.25 -6.44
CA VAL A 37 3.86 19.06 -5.56
C VAL A 37 3.41 19.40 -4.15
N ARG A 38 3.88 20.51 -3.59
CA ARG A 38 3.47 20.95 -2.24
C ARG A 38 1.97 21.20 -2.16
N TYR A 39 1.35 21.79 -3.19
CA TYR A 39 -0.10 21.97 -3.24
C TYR A 39 -0.89 20.67 -3.37
N LEU A 40 -0.35 19.66 -4.07
CA LEU A 40 -0.95 18.32 -4.08
C LEU A 40 -0.91 17.69 -2.68
N CYS A 41 0.24 17.75 -2.01
CA CYS A 41 0.38 17.27 -0.64
C CYS A 41 -0.49 18.08 0.33
N LEU A 42 -0.60 19.40 0.17
CA LEU A 42 -1.47 20.25 0.97
C LEU A 42 -2.95 19.85 0.83
N THR A 43 -3.39 19.56 -0.40
CA THR A 43 -4.76 19.06 -0.66
C THR A 43 -4.98 17.72 0.04
N GLN A 44 -4.00 16.82 -0.04
CA GLN A 44 -4.04 15.54 0.66
C GLN A 44 -4.14 15.74 2.19
N VAL A 45 -3.36 16.65 2.76
CA VAL A 45 -3.38 16.96 4.20
C VAL A 45 -4.73 17.52 4.63
N PHE A 46 -5.35 18.41 3.85
CA PHE A 46 -6.69 18.90 4.16
C PHE A 46 -7.72 17.77 4.21
N VAL A 47 -7.71 16.87 3.22
CA VAL A 47 -8.64 15.73 3.17
C VAL A 47 -8.36 14.78 4.33
N PHE A 48 -7.09 14.41 4.56
CA PHE A 48 -6.72 13.49 5.64
C PHE A 48 -7.02 14.04 7.02
N ARG A 49 -6.88 15.35 7.24
CA ARG A 49 -7.26 15.99 8.50
C ARG A 49 -8.76 15.90 8.77
N ASP A 50 -9.59 15.95 7.72
CA ASP A 50 -11.04 15.91 7.89
C ASP A 50 -11.56 14.48 8.13
N ILE A 51 -10.89 13.45 7.61
CA ILE A 51 -11.32 12.03 7.73
C ILE A 51 -10.55 11.22 8.80
N SER A 52 -9.30 11.58 9.13
CA SER A 52 -8.43 10.82 10.04
C SER A 52 -8.19 11.54 11.33
N VAL A 53 -8.53 10.88 12.44
CA VAL A 53 -8.37 11.41 13.79
C VAL A 53 -6.89 11.67 14.11
N GLN A 54 -6.00 10.78 13.68
CA GLN A 54 -4.56 10.92 13.87
C GLN A 54 -3.98 12.16 13.20
N VAL A 55 -4.43 12.47 11.97
CA VAL A 55 -3.98 13.64 11.22
C VAL A 55 -4.61 14.91 11.76
N GLN A 56 -5.87 14.85 12.21
CA GLN A 56 -6.54 15.96 12.89
C GLN A 56 -5.82 16.37 14.18
N LYS A 57 -5.36 15.40 14.99
CA LYS A 57 -4.55 15.65 16.18
C LYS A 57 -3.22 16.33 15.85
N ARG A 58 -2.58 15.95 14.73
CA ARG A 58 -1.32 16.54 14.27
C ARG A 58 -1.48 17.94 13.69
N PHE A 59 -2.54 18.16 12.92
CA PHE A 59 -2.81 19.43 12.21
C PHE A 59 -4.18 20.02 12.56
N PRO A 60 -4.41 20.45 13.82
CA PRO A 60 -5.73 20.90 14.26
C PRO A 60 -6.19 22.19 13.57
N THR A 61 -5.25 23.08 13.22
CA THR A 61 -5.53 24.40 12.63
C THR A 61 -4.72 24.64 11.37
N ALA A 62 -5.13 25.59 10.53
CA ALA A 62 -4.32 26.00 9.39
C ALA A 62 -2.94 26.55 9.81
N ASP A 63 -2.84 27.15 11.01
CA ASP A 63 -1.57 27.60 11.59
C ASP A 63 -0.58 26.45 11.82
N SER A 64 -1.04 25.31 12.33
CA SER A 64 -0.18 24.14 12.49
C SER A 64 0.40 23.62 11.16
N MET A 65 -0.31 23.82 10.05
CA MET A 65 0.20 23.49 8.71
C MET A 65 1.24 24.50 8.21
N VAL A 66 1.14 25.75 8.66
CA VAL A 66 2.14 26.79 8.40
C VAL A 66 3.41 26.51 9.19
N ASP A 67 3.28 26.17 10.47
CA ASP A 67 4.41 25.82 11.33
C ASP A 67 5.15 24.58 10.83
N ALA A 68 4.42 23.61 10.25
CA ALA A 68 5.00 22.44 9.60
C ALA A 68 5.63 22.72 8.21
N GLY A 69 5.50 23.94 7.68
CA GLY A 69 6.08 24.34 6.39
C GLY A 69 5.35 23.77 5.15
N ILE A 70 4.16 23.21 5.32
CA ILE A 70 3.33 22.68 4.22
C ILE A 70 2.59 23.83 3.52
N LEU A 71 2.13 24.81 4.31
CA LEU A 71 1.43 26.01 3.87
C LEU A 71 2.28 27.25 4.16
N LEU A 72 2.37 28.21 3.23
CA LEU A 72 3.04 29.48 3.50
C LEU A 72 2.07 30.49 4.14
N LYS A 73 2.60 31.48 4.88
CA LYS A 73 1.80 32.53 5.54
C LYS A 73 0.93 33.31 4.54
N GLU A 74 1.51 33.71 3.40
CA GLU A 74 0.79 34.43 2.33
C GLU A 74 -0.32 33.58 1.70
N GLU A 75 -0.11 32.27 1.62
CA GLU A 75 -1.11 31.33 1.08
C GLU A 75 -2.24 31.11 2.07
N LYS A 76 -1.92 31.08 3.36
CA LYS A 76 -2.92 31.07 4.43
C LYS A 76 -3.80 32.31 4.35
N GLU A 77 -3.22 33.50 4.21
CA GLU A 77 -3.99 34.76 4.08
C GLU A 77 -4.94 34.71 2.87
N LYS A 78 -4.49 34.18 1.74
CA LYS A 78 -5.37 33.94 0.57
C LYS A 78 -6.47 32.94 0.88
N LEU A 79 -6.19 31.86 1.61
CA LEU A 79 -7.18 30.87 2.01
C LEU A 79 -8.23 31.45 2.98
N ASP A 80 -7.79 32.33 3.88
CA ASP A 80 -8.65 33.00 4.86
C ASP A 80 -9.52 34.09 4.21
N SER A 81 -9.02 34.74 3.15
CA SER A 81 -9.80 35.69 2.35
C SER A 81 -11.05 35.07 1.70
N ILE A 82 -11.04 33.75 1.49
CA ILE A 82 -12.17 32.99 0.96
C ILE A 82 -13.20 32.81 2.08
N LYS A 83 -14.19 33.71 2.10
CA LYS A 83 -15.33 33.69 3.05
C LYS A 83 -16.36 32.64 2.65
N LEU A 84 -16.03 31.37 2.87
CA LEU A 84 -16.92 30.22 2.71
C LEU A 84 -16.92 29.39 3.98
N GLN A 85 -18.10 28.91 4.39
CA GLN A 85 -18.27 28.02 5.56
C GLN A 85 -17.92 26.56 5.24
N TYR A 86 -17.84 26.19 3.97
CA TYR A 86 -17.50 24.84 3.51
C TYR A 86 -15.99 24.62 3.41
N ASN A 87 -15.58 23.35 3.40
CA ASN A 87 -14.17 22.96 3.32
C ASN A 87 -13.50 23.54 2.06
N LYS A 88 -12.29 24.06 2.25
CA LYS A 88 -11.55 24.84 1.25
C LYS A 88 -10.46 24.03 0.53
N TYR A 89 -10.49 22.70 0.61
CA TYR A 89 -9.48 21.82 -0.01
C TYR A 89 -9.45 21.91 -1.55
N TRP A 90 -10.48 22.49 -2.18
CA TRP A 90 -10.49 22.79 -3.62
C TRP A 90 -9.56 23.94 -4.01
N ALA A 91 -9.19 24.82 -3.07
CA ALA A 91 -8.42 26.03 -3.38
C ALA A 91 -6.98 25.72 -3.87
N PRO A 92 -6.19 24.84 -3.21
CA PRO A 92 -4.87 24.47 -3.72
C PRO A 92 -4.93 23.81 -5.11
N MET A 93 -5.97 23.00 -5.39
CA MET A 93 -6.15 22.39 -6.72
C MET A 93 -6.39 23.45 -7.80
N ARG A 94 -7.16 24.50 -7.50
CA ARG A 94 -7.32 25.64 -8.41
C ARG A 94 -6.01 26.39 -8.62
N TRP A 95 -5.21 26.58 -7.56
CA TRP A 95 -3.91 27.25 -7.66
C TRP A 95 -2.94 26.47 -8.55
N ILE A 96 -2.94 25.13 -8.46
CA ILE A 96 -2.15 24.27 -9.35
C ILE A 96 -2.52 24.53 -10.82
N HIS A 97 -3.81 24.51 -11.16
CA HIS A 97 -4.27 24.75 -12.53
C HIS A 97 -3.89 26.15 -13.04
N ALA A 98 -4.01 27.18 -12.18
CA ALA A 98 -3.61 28.53 -12.53
C ALA A 98 -2.10 28.64 -12.82
N ILE A 99 -1.28 28.01 -11.98
CA ILE A 99 0.18 27.97 -12.12
C ILE A 99 0.59 27.17 -13.37
N ALA A 100 -0.06 26.03 -13.63
CA ALA A 100 0.20 25.21 -14.81
C ALA A 100 -0.13 25.98 -16.11
N LEU A 101 -1.20 26.76 -16.10
CA LEU A 101 -1.58 27.60 -17.25
C LEU A 101 -0.54 28.71 -17.49
N GLU A 102 -0.05 29.36 -16.44
CA GLU A 102 1.02 30.36 -16.54
C GLU A 102 2.33 29.73 -17.04
N ALA A 103 2.69 28.55 -16.54
CA ALA A 103 3.85 27.81 -17.00
C ALA A 103 3.77 27.43 -18.49
N ARG A 104 2.57 27.13 -18.98
CA ARG A 104 2.32 26.90 -20.40
C ARG A 104 2.45 28.17 -21.23
N LYS A 105 1.94 29.32 -20.74
CA LYS A 105 2.09 30.63 -21.40
C LYS A 105 3.54 31.07 -21.49
N ASN A 106 4.33 30.78 -20.46
CA ASN A 106 5.76 31.08 -20.40
C ASN A 106 6.62 30.02 -21.11
N GLU A 107 6.01 29.10 -21.86
CA GLU A 107 6.67 28.03 -22.62
C GLU A 107 7.60 27.10 -21.81
N ILE A 108 7.47 27.10 -20.47
CA ILE A 108 8.14 26.13 -19.59
C ILE A 108 7.59 24.72 -19.87
N ILE A 109 6.28 24.64 -20.14
CA ILE A 109 5.64 23.45 -20.68
C ILE A 109 5.61 23.60 -22.22
N PRO A 110 6.29 22.72 -22.98
CA PRO A 110 6.56 22.99 -24.39
C PRO A 110 5.38 22.74 -25.33
N SER A 111 4.34 22.01 -24.91
CA SER A 111 3.21 21.65 -25.77
C SER A 111 1.88 21.67 -25.03
N ASP A 112 0.82 22.05 -25.73
CA ASP A 112 -0.57 21.99 -25.22
C ASP A 112 -0.98 20.58 -24.83
N LEU A 113 -0.47 19.56 -25.53
CA LEU A 113 -0.74 18.16 -25.20
C LEU A 113 -0.18 17.79 -23.83
N PHE A 114 1.03 18.25 -23.50
CA PHE A 114 1.66 18.01 -22.20
C PHE A 114 0.94 18.76 -21.09
N TYR A 115 0.51 19.99 -21.35
CA TYR A 115 -0.33 20.75 -20.41
C TYR A 115 -1.66 20.03 -20.12
N TRP A 116 -2.38 19.61 -21.17
CA TRP A 116 -3.64 18.88 -21.02
C TRP A 116 -3.45 17.57 -20.25
N LYS A 117 -2.39 16.80 -20.57
CA LYS A 117 -2.12 15.54 -19.88
C LYS A 117 -1.75 15.75 -18.41
N LEU A 118 -0.96 16.78 -18.10
CA LEU A 118 -0.64 17.18 -16.72
C LEU A 118 -1.93 17.50 -15.94
N CYS A 119 -2.81 18.34 -16.51
CA CYS A 119 -4.09 18.69 -15.89
C CYS A 119 -4.98 17.47 -15.66
N SER A 120 -5.06 16.56 -16.64
CA SER A 120 -5.83 15.32 -16.53
C SER A 120 -5.35 14.42 -15.38
N GLU A 121 -4.04 14.29 -15.18
CA GLU A 121 -3.51 13.52 -14.04
C GLU A 121 -3.78 14.22 -12.69
N ILE A 122 -3.70 15.54 -12.64
CA ILE A 122 -4.04 16.33 -11.44
C ILE A 122 -5.53 16.18 -11.09
N ASP A 123 -6.41 16.20 -12.09
CA ASP A 123 -7.85 15.99 -11.87
C ASP A 123 -8.18 14.56 -11.45
N ASN A 124 -7.43 13.58 -11.95
CA ASN A 124 -7.53 12.20 -11.48
C ASN A 124 -7.11 12.08 -10.00
N PHE A 125 -6.05 12.77 -9.57
CA PHE A 125 -5.70 12.87 -8.15
C PHE A 125 -6.85 13.48 -7.32
N ARG A 126 -7.46 14.58 -7.80
CA ARG A 126 -8.61 15.21 -7.14
C ARG A 126 -9.79 14.25 -7.00
N TYR A 127 -10.11 13.53 -8.07
CA TYR A 127 -11.22 12.60 -8.12
C TYR A 127 -11.05 11.49 -7.07
N ASN A 128 -9.83 10.95 -6.97
CA ASN A 128 -9.49 9.95 -5.98
C ASN A 128 -9.65 10.50 -4.55
N LEU A 129 -9.10 11.67 -4.24
CA LEU A 129 -9.29 12.29 -2.94
C LEU A 129 -10.78 12.57 -2.62
N GLN A 130 -11.58 12.96 -3.62
CA GLN A 130 -13.01 13.16 -3.43
C GLN A 130 -13.75 11.85 -3.17
N LEU A 131 -13.36 10.75 -3.83
CA LEU A 131 -13.93 9.42 -3.56
C LEU A 131 -13.72 9.05 -2.09
N LEU A 132 -12.56 9.39 -1.53
CA LEU A 132 -12.27 9.17 -0.13
C LEU A 132 -13.19 9.99 0.80
N CYS A 133 -13.39 11.28 0.51
CA CYS A 133 -14.37 12.10 1.23
C CYS A 133 -15.79 11.52 1.13
N ASN A 134 -16.16 10.90 0.00
CA ASN A 134 -17.49 10.31 -0.15
C ASN A 134 -17.67 9.06 0.72
N TYR A 135 -16.62 8.26 0.93
CA TYR A 135 -16.65 7.11 1.84
C TYR A 135 -16.83 7.52 3.30
N ASP A 136 -16.23 8.65 3.69
CA ASP A 136 -16.41 9.23 5.02
C ASP A 136 -17.81 9.89 5.18
N TRP A 137 -18.25 10.63 4.16
CA TRP A 137 -19.54 11.32 4.17
C TRP A 137 -20.74 10.37 4.24
N VAL A 138 -20.69 9.24 3.51
CA VAL A 138 -21.78 8.25 3.47
C VAL A 138 -21.32 6.95 4.11
N PRO A 139 -21.39 6.81 5.45
CA PRO A 139 -21.10 5.55 6.12
C PRO A 139 -22.18 4.51 5.81
N ILE A 140 -21.86 3.24 6.10
CA ILE A 140 -22.83 2.14 6.01
C ILE A 140 -24.05 2.47 6.89
N PRO A 141 -25.30 2.27 6.41
CA PRO A 141 -26.49 2.55 7.20
C PRO A 141 -26.43 1.90 8.58
N LEU A 142 -26.63 2.71 9.62
CA LEU A 142 -26.50 2.29 11.02
C LEU A 142 -27.37 1.06 11.35
N VAL A 143 -28.54 0.96 10.73
CA VAL A 143 -29.44 -0.19 10.91
C VAL A 143 -28.79 -1.52 10.51
N TYR A 144 -27.93 -1.55 9.49
CA TYR A 144 -27.29 -2.78 9.03
C TYR A 144 -26.30 -3.31 10.05
N SER A 145 -25.44 -2.46 10.60
CA SER A 145 -24.51 -2.87 11.66
C SER A 145 -25.28 -3.28 12.92
N GLN A 146 -26.30 -2.53 13.32
CA GLN A 146 -27.15 -2.84 14.47
C GLN A 146 -27.84 -4.21 14.38
N VAL A 147 -28.42 -4.55 13.22
CA VAL A 147 -29.08 -5.86 13.01
C VAL A 147 -28.08 -7.00 13.13
N VAL A 148 -26.87 -6.85 12.57
CA VAL A 148 -25.81 -7.85 12.68
C VAL A 148 -25.36 -8.02 14.13
N PHE A 149 -25.12 -6.92 14.86
CA PHE A 149 -24.76 -6.96 16.28
C PHE A 149 -25.84 -7.66 17.12
N LEU A 150 -27.11 -7.29 16.91
CA LEU A 150 -28.24 -7.87 17.63
C LEU A 150 -28.35 -9.38 17.36
N ALA A 151 -28.25 -9.81 16.10
CA ALA A 151 -28.36 -11.22 15.74
C ALA A 151 -27.29 -12.08 16.40
N VAL A 152 -26.03 -11.62 16.39
CA VAL A 152 -24.91 -12.33 17.03
C VAL A 152 -25.09 -12.37 18.56
N TYR A 153 -25.51 -11.26 19.17
CA TYR A 153 -25.70 -11.21 20.63
C TYR A 153 -26.88 -12.06 21.10
N VAL A 154 -28.03 -12.01 20.41
CA VAL A 154 -29.18 -12.85 20.74
C VAL A 154 -28.85 -14.33 20.59
N HIS A 155 -28.10 -14.70 19.53
CA HIS A 155 -27.61 -16.06 19.36
C HIS A 155 -26.79 -16.53 20.58
N PHE A 156 -25.83 -15.72 21.04
CA PHE A 156 -25.01 -16.09 22.19
C PHE A 156 -25.73 -16.03 23.54
N ILE A 157 -26.71 -15.14 23.72
CA ILE A 157 -27.61 -15.16 24.88
C ILE A 157 -28.39 -16.48 24.93
N ALA A 158 -28.91 -16.94 23.80
CA ALA A 158 -29.59 -18.23 23.72
C ALA A 158 -28.63 -19.40 23.99
N CYS A 159 -27.38 -19.35 23.48
CA CYS A 159 -26.36 -20.36 23.78
C CYS A 159 -25.96 -20.40 25.26
N LEU A 160 -25.92 -19.25 25.94
CA LEU A 160 -25.59 -19.17 27.37
C LEU A 160 -26.62 -19.88 28.26
N ILE A 161 -27.87 -19.97 27.82
CA ILE A 161 -28.94 -20.67 28.55
C ILE A 161 -29.05 -22.12 28.07
N SER A 162 -29.10 -22.35 26.75
CA SER A 162 -29.37 -23.67 26.17
C SER A 162 -28.22 -24.67 26.31
N ARG A 163 -26.98 -24.20 26.41
CA ARG A 163 -25.78 -25.06 26.47
C ARG A 163 -25.18 -25.15 27.87
N GLN A 164 -26.00 -24.90 28.89
CA GLN A 164 -25.63 -25.22 30.27
C GLN A 164 -25.72 -26.73 30.48
N PHE A 165 -24.69 -27.33 31.09
CA PHE A 165 -24.74 -28.73 31.48
C PHE A 165 -25.63 -28.87 32.71
N ILE A 166 -26.76 -29.55 32.55
CA ILE A 166 -27.72 -29.80 33.65
C ILE A 166 -27.39 -31.16 34.24
N VAL A 167 -26.99 -31.19 35.51
CA VAL A 167 -26.74 -32.43 36.25
C VAL A 167 -28.06 -33.15 36.48
N SER A 168 -28.30 -34.24 35.74
CA SER A 168 -29.46 -35.12 35.94
C SER A 168 -29.08 -36.31 36.82
N ASN A 169 -29.75 -36.45 37.97
CA ASN A 169 -29.44 -37.48 38.97
C ASN A 169 -29.92 -38.91 38.62
N ASN A 170 -30.60 -39.14 37.49
CA ASN A 170 -31.18 -40.45 37.17
C ASN A 170 -30.85 -40.91 35.75
N THR A 171 -29.92 -41.87 35.69
CA THR A 171 -29.71 -42.94 34.70
C THR A 171 -29.75 -42.65 33.19
N SER A 172 -28.65 -43.10 32.57
CA SER A 172 -28.45 -43.54 31.17
C SER A 172 -28.40 -42.47 30.07
N ILE A 173 -27.15 -42.23 29.64
CA ILE A 173 -26.71 -41.75 28.32
C ILE A 173 -26.90 -40.25 28.07
N SER A 174 -25.88 -39.46 28.43
CA SER A 174 -25.23 -38.52 27.50
C SER A 174 -23.87 -38.07 28.04
N ASP A 175 -22.84 -38.78 27.57
CA ASP A 175 -21.51 -38.32 27.17
C ASP A 175 -20.97 -36.97 27.68
N LEU A 176 -19.90 -37.05 28.48
CA LEU A 176 -18.96 -35.98 28.84
C LEU A 176 -19.58 -34.69 29.41
N ASP A 177 -19.77 -34.66 30.73
CA ASP A 177 -20.07 -33.45 31.49
C ASP A 177 -18.79 -32.62 31.69
N LEU A 178 -18.46 -31.76 30.72
CA LEU A 178 -17.34 -30.84 30.84
C LEU A 178 -17.76 -29.62 31.67
N ILE A 179 -17.06 -29.36 32.78
CA ILE A 179 -17.20 -28.14 33.60
C ILE A 179 -17.12 -26.86 32.74
N VAL A 180 -16.39 -26.92 31.62
CA VAL A 180 -16.20 -25.81 30.69
C VAL A 180 -16.72 -26.19 29.30
N PRO A 181 -17.63 -25.41 28.68
CA PRO A 181 -18.18 -25.71 27.36
C PRO A 181 -17.20 -25.32 26.23
N ILE A 182 -16.13 -26.12 26.04
CA ILE A 182 -15.03 -25.83 25.09
C ILE A 182 -15.53 -25.55 23.67
N MET A 183 -16.46 -26.35 23.14
CA MET A 183 -17.00 -26.16 21.78
C MET A 183 -17.76 -24.84 21.64
N THR A 184 -18.50 -24.42 22.66
CA THR A 184 -19.21 -23.13 22.66
C THR A 184 -18.23 -21.96 22.73
N ILE A 185 -17.12 -22.09 23.48
CA ILE A 185 -16.05 -21.09 23.54
C ILE A 185 -15.39 -20.94 22.16
N ILE A 186 -15.08 -22.03 21.46
CA ILE A 186 -14.51 -21.98 20.12
C ILE A 186 -15.47 -21.26 19.15
N GLN A 187 -16.76 -21.62 19.16
CA GLN A 187 -17.77 -20.93 18.34
C GLN A 187 -17.89 -19.44 18.69
N PHE A 188 -17.84 -19.09 19.97
CA PHE A 188 -17.82 -17.70 20.42
C PHE A 188 -16.64 -16.93 19.84
N VAL A 189 -15.42 -17.48 19.94
CA VAL A 189 -14.22 -16.84 19.38
C VAL A 189 -14.35 -16.64 17.87
N PHE A 190 -14.87 -17.62 17.12
CA PHE A 190 -15.04 -17.46 15.67
C PHE A 190 -16.06 -16.37 15.31
N PHE A 191 -17.27 -16.39 15.87
CA PHE A 191 -18.31 -15.43 15.50
C PHE A 191 -18.04 -14.02 16.04
N ILE A 192 -17.60 -13.90 17.30
CA ILE A 192 -17.23 -12.59 17.86
C ILE A 192 -15.95 -12.07 17.21
N GLY A 193 -14.98 -12.94 16.95
CA GLY A 193 -13.76 -12.58 16.21
C GLY A 193 -14.10 -12.04 14.83
N TRP A 194 -14.96 -12.73 14.07
CA TRP A 194 -15.38 -12.25 12.75
C TRP A 194 -16.16 -10.93 12.81
N LEU A 195 -17.04 -10.77 13.81
CA LEU A 195 -17.73 -9.51 14.07
C LEU A 195 -16.74 -8.37 14.43
N LYS A 196 -15.68 -8.67 15.19
CA LYS A 196 -14.64 -7.71 15.55
C LYS A 196 -13.79 -7.30 14.36
N VAL A 197 -13.46 -8.22 13.44
CA VAL A 197 -12.80 -7.88 12.18
C VAL A 197 -13.64 -6.89 11.37
N ALA A 198 -14.96 -7.12 11.26
CA ALA A 198 -15.84 -6.18 10.57
C ALA A 198 -15.93 -4.82 11.28
N GLN A 199 -15.88 -4.80 12.62
CA GLN A 199 -15.88 -3.57 13.41
C GLN A 199 -14.59 -2.76 13.19
N ALA A 200 -13.42 -3.40 13.22
CA ALA A 200 -12.13 -2.74 12.99
C ALA A 200 -12.05 -2.14 11.57
N LEU A 201 -12.54 -2.86 10.55
CA LEU A 201 -12.52 -2.39 9.17
C LEU A 201 -13.60 -1.34 8.84
N LEU A 202 -14.49 -1.01 9.77
CA LEU A 202 -15.59 -0.07 9.53
C LEU A 202 -15.07 1.36 9.33
N ASN A 203 -14.04 1.76 10.10
CA ASN A 203 -13.37 3.05 9.96
C ASN A 203 -11.85 2.88 9.99
N PRO A 204 -11.21 2.64 8.84
CA PRO A 204 -9.78 2.39 8.78
C PRO A 204 -8.91 3.67 8.92
N PHE A 205 -9.51 4.83 9.19
CA PHE A 205 -8.84 6.12 9.40
C PHE A 205 -8.83 6.56 10.87
N GLY A 206 -9.18 5.65 11.77
CA GLY A 206 -9.20 5.86 13.22
C GLY A 206 -7.81 5.96 13.83
N ASP A 207 -7.70 5.41 15.04
CA ASP A 207 -6.49 5.43 15.88
C ASP A 207 -6.19 4.02 16.43
N ASP A 208 -6.76 2.98 15.79
CA ASP A 208 -6.54 1.57 16.14
C ASP A 208 -5.23 1.06 15.51
N ASP A 209 -4.65 0.00 16.08
CA ASP A 209 -3.33 -0.53 15.67
C ASP A 209 -3.29 -1.00 14.19
N ASP A 210 -4.44 -1.40 13.63
CA ASP A 210 -4.56 -1.89 12.25
C ASP A 210 -5.04 -0.80 11.26
N ASP A 211 -5.23 0.44 11.73
CA ASP A 211 -5.66 1.56 10.89
C ASP A 211 -4.54 2.07 9.98
N PHE A 212 -4.92 2.88 8.98
CA PHE A 212 -3.95 3.47 8.08
C PHE A 212 -3.09 4.53 8.76
N GLU A 213 -1.76 4.31 8.70
CA GLU A 213 -0.71 5.24 9.14
C GLU A 213 -0.63 6.52 8.28
N CYS A 214 -1.66 7.35 8.36
CA CYS A 214 -1.84 8.53 7.50
C CYS A 214 -0.75 9.58 7.70
N ASN A 215 -0.25 9.72 8.93
CA ASN A 215 0.86 10.62 9.24
C ASN A 215 2.15 10.22 8.51
N TYR A 216 2.50 8.94 8.56
CA TYR A 216 3.63 8.40 7.81
C TYR A 216 3.46 8.60 6.30
N LEU A 217 2.25 8.40 5.78
CA LEU A 217 1.96 8.62 4.36
C LEU A 217 2.20 10.06 3.93
N ILE A 218 1.75 11.04 4.72
CA ILE A 218 1.97 12.47 4.45
C ILE A 218 3.47 12.77 4.39
N ASP A 219 4.24 12.33 5.39
CA ASP A 219 5.67 12.61 5.48
C ASP A 219 6.44 11.94 4.34
N LYS A 220 6.17 10.66 4.10
CA LYS A 220 6.75 9.91 2.97
C LYS A 220 6.45 10.59 1.65
N ASN A 221 5.20 10.98 1.42
CA ASN A 221 4.78 11.60 0.16
C ASN A 221 5.44 12.96 -0.05
N LEU A 222 5.50 13.79 0.98
CA LEU A 222 6.13 15.11 0.91
C LEU A 222 7.64 14.99 0.62
N ALA A 223 8.36 14.19 1.40
CA ALA A 223 9.79 14.00 1.26
C ALA A 223 10.18 13.37 -0.09
N THR A 224 9.48 12.29 -0.48
CA THR A 224 9.76 11.59 -1.74
C THR A 224 9.43 12.47 -2.93
N SER A 225 8.30 13.18 -2.91
CA SER A 225 7.90 14.02 -4.04
C SER A 225 8.84 15.20 -4.23
N PHE A 226 9.32 15.83 -3.14
CA PHE A 226 10.37 16.85 -3.21
C PHE A 226 11.69 16.31 -3.77
N CYS A 227 12.12 15.13 -3.32
CA CYS A 227 13.33 14.49 -3.83
C CYS A 227 13.23 14.22 -5.34
N ILE A 228 12.08 13.75 -5.83
CA ILE A 228 11.85 13.46 -7.25
C ILE A 228 11.91 14.75 -8.10
N VAL A 229 11.22 15.81 -7.68
CA VAL A 229 11.18 17.04 -8.50
C VAL A 229 12.47 17.87 -8.43
N ASP A 230 13.26 17.72 -7.36
CA ASP A 230 14.57 18.34 -7.22
C ASP A 230 15.64 17.60 -8.02
N ASN A 231 15.58 16.26 -8.08
CA ASN A 231 16.46 15.43 -8.91
C ASN A 231 15.97 15.32 -10.36
N TYR A 232 15.51 16.44 -10.91
CA TYR A 232 15.12 16.54 -12.32
C TYR A 232 16.31 16.28 -13.25
N ASP A 233 16.13 15.39 -14.22
CA ASP A 233 17.05 15.14 -15.36
C ASP A 233 18.49 14.75 -14.98
N ARG A 234 18.67 14.16 -13.79
CA ARG A 234 19.94 13.61 -13.30
C ARG A 234 20.06 12.11 -13.58
N ALA A 235 19.83 11.72 -14.84
CA ALA A 235 19.99 10.33 -15.24
C ALA A 235 21.48 9.95 -15.25
N PRO A 236 21.85 8.74 -14.79
CA PRO A 236 23.20 8.22 -15.00
C PRO A 236 23.52 8.11 -16.50
N GLU A 237 24.81 8.15 -16.83
CA GLU A 237 25.27 7.95 -18.20
C GLU A 237 24.80 6.61 -18.77
N VAL A 238 24.25 6.64 -19.99
CA VAL A 238 23.81 5.43 -20.70
C VAL A 238 25.05 4.63 -21.12
N ARG A 239 25.20 3.43 -20.57
CA ARG A 239 26.29 2.50 -20.86
C ARG A 239 25.71 1.14 -21.28
N PRO A 240 26.42 0.38 -22.15
CA PRO A 240 25.98 -0.96 -22.50
C PRO A 240 25.92 -1.83 -21.24
N ASP A 241 24.81 -2.52 -21.06
CA ASP A 241 24.66 -3.48 -19.97
C ASP A 241 25.46 -4.77 -20.24
N LEU A 242 25.54 -5.65 -19.24
CA LEU A 242 26.31 -6.90 -19.33
C LEU A 242 25.83 -7.83 -20.47
N PHE A 243 24.58 -7.69 -20.89
CA PHE A 243 23.94 -8.52 -21.93
C PHE A 243 23.94 -7.84 -23.30
N TRP A 244 24.49 -6.63 -23.45
CA TRP A 244 24.46 -5.86 -24.70
C TRP A 244 24.94 -6.64 -25.93
N ARG A 245 25.90 -7.57 -25.76
CA ARG A 245 26.44 -8.44 -26.82
C ARG A 245 26.07 -9.92 -26.67
N SER A 246 25.27 -10.28 -25.68
CA SER A 246 24.97 -11.67 -25.32
C SER A 246 23.47 -11.93 -25.34
N HIS A 247 23.04 -12.90 -26.15
CA HIS A 247 21.67 -13.43 -26.08
C HIS A 247 21.45 -14.38 -24.88
N LYS A 248 22.47 -14.64 -24.05
CA LYS A 248 22.32 -15.48 -22.86
C LYS A 248 21.63 -14.68 -21.75
N ALA A 249 20.41 -15.06 -21.43
CA ALA A 249 19.72 -14.63 -20.22
C ALA A 249 20.42 -15.21 -18.96
N LEU A 250 20.15 -14.60 -17.80
CA LEU A 250 20.59 -15.08 -16.50
C LEU A 250 20.22 -16.57 -16.33
N SER A 251 21.09 -17.36 -15.69
CA SER A 251 20.82 -18.79 -15.44
C SER A 251 19.55 -18.93 -14.60
N ALA A 252 18.48 -19.47 -15.19
CA ALA A 252 17.27 -19.82 -14.45
C ALA A 252 17.58 -20.96 -13.47
N SER A 253 17.04 -20.91 -12.25
CA SER A 253 17.17 -22.00 -11.28
C SER A 253 16.35 -23.25 -11.67
N THR A 254 15.48 -23.12 -12.68
CA THR A 254 14.60 -24.18 -13.19
C THR A 254 14.75 -24.31 -14.70
N ASN A 255 15.11 -25.51 -15.16
CA ASN A 255 15.31 -25.85 -16.58
C ASN A 255 14.00 -25.96 -17.39
N THR A 256 12.85 -25.65 -16.80
CA THR A 256 11.54 -25.76 -17.46
C THR A 256 10.93 -24.38 -17.60
N PRO A 257 11.07 -23.73 -18.78
CA PRO A 257 10.32 -22.51 -19.05
C PRO A 257 8.81 -22.80 -18.98
N LEU A 258 8.03 -21.81 -18.54
CA LEU A 258 6.58 -21.90 -18.49
C LEU A 258 6.02 -21.83 -19.91
N ILE A 259 5.90 -22.97 -20.60
CA ILE A 259 5.39 -23.05 -21.99
C ILE A 259 3.85 -23.20 -21.99
N GLY A 260 3.21 -23.29 -20.83
CA GLY A 260 1.77 -23.46 -20.68
C GLY A 260 1.35 -24.93 -20.77
N SER A 261 0.34 -25.31 -19.98
CA SER A 261 -0.02 -26.72 -19.75
C SER A 261 -0.52 -27.49 -20.98
N VAL A 262 -0.82 -26.78 -22.07
CA VAL A 262 -1.37 -27.35 -23.32
C VAL A 262 -0.31 -27.39 -24.44
N ALA A 263 0.90 -26.88 -24.22
CA ALA A 263 1.87 -26.70 -25.30
C ALA A 263 2.34 -28.01 -25.97
N ASN A 264 2.24 -29.13 -25.27
CA ASN A 264 2.56 -30.46 -25.82
C ASN A 264 1.31 -31.27 -26.21
N LEU A 265 0.11 -30.68 -26.16
CA LEU A 265 -1.13 -31.38 -26.47
C LEU A 265 -1.30 -31.49 -28.00
N LYS A 266 -0.80 -32.59 -28.58
CA LYS A 266 -1.15 -32.97 -29.96
C LYS A 266 -2.56 -33.54 -29.99
N ILE A 267 -3.52 -32.77 -30.49
CA ILE A 267 -4.87 -33.27 -30.79
C ILE A 267 -4.74 -34.24 -31.97
N MET A 268 -4.92 -35.55 -31.72
CA MET A 268 -5.02 -36.54 -32.79
C MET A 268 -6.36 -36.38 -33.51
N THR A 269 -6.33 -35.90 -34.75
CA THR A 269 -7.49 -35.93 -35.65
C THR A 269 -7.74 -37.38 -36.08
N ARG A 270 -8.99 -37.85 -35.96
CA ARG A 270 -9.48 -39.25 -35.99
C ARG A 270 -9.19 -40.11 -37.25
N ASN A 271 -8.30 -39.71 -38.18
CA ASN A 271 -8.16 -40.40 -39.48
C ASN A 271 -6.81 -41.06 -39.76
N GLN A 272 -6.08 -41.54 -38.74
CA GLN A 272 -4.97 -42.48 -38.95
C GLN A 272 -4.95 -43.56 -37.87
N VAL A 273 -5.62 -44.67 -38.13
CA VAL A 273 -5.40 -45.95 -37.44
C VAL A 273 -4.48 -46.79 -38.32
N PRO A 274 -3.22 -47.05 -37.93
CA PRO A 274 -2.51 -48.21 -38.45
C PRO A 274 -2.84 -49.42 -37.57
N SER A 275 -3.27 -50.48 -38.25
CA SER A 275 -3.53 -51.82 -37.75
C SER A 275 -2.38 -52.40 -36.91
N ALA A 276 -2.76 -53.11 -35.85
CA ALA A 276 -1.90 -53.80 -34.92
C ALA A 276 -0.98 -54.85 -35.57
N SER A 277 0.28 -54.87 -35.16
CA SER A 277 1.11 -56.07 -35.12
C SER A 277 1.95 -56.07 -33.83
N SER A 278 2.22 -57.29 -33.37
CA SER A 278 2.53 -57.73 -32.01
C SER A 278 3.99 -57.52 -31.56
N ASP A 279 4.17 -57.65 -30.24
CA ASP A 279 5.41 -57.87 -29.49
C ASP A 279 6.38 -56.70 -29.28
N ARG A 280 6.22 -56.05 -28.10
CA ARG A 280 7.26 -55.51 -27.19
C ARG A 280 6.61 -54.60 -26.13
N ARG A 281 5.85 -55.16 -25.18
CA ARG A 281 5.14 -54.32 -24.19
C ARG A 281 5.15 -54.83 -22.74
N THR A 282 6.14 -55.63 -22.35
CA THR A 282 6.27 -56.11 -20.96
C THR A 282 7.52 -55.63 -20.22
N ASP A 283 8.54 -55.07 -20.89
CA ASP A 283 9.80 -54.70 -20.20
C ASP A 283 9.89 -53.23 -19.75
N ASP A 284 9.09 -52.33 -20.33
CA ASP A 284 9.17 -50.88 -20.05
C ASP A 284 8.28 -50.41 -18.89
N LEU A 285 7.24 -51.18 -18.53
CA LEU A 285 6.39 -50.85 -17.38
C LEU A 285 7.10 -51.10 -16.03
N GLU A 286 7.95 -52.12 -15.95
CA GLU A 286 8.65 -52.48 -14.71
C GLU A 286 9.77 -51.49 -14.35
N LYS A 287 10.39 -50.86 -15.37
CA LYS A 287 11.41 -49.81 -15.19
C LYS A 287 10.84 -48.44 -14.80
N THR A 288 9.56 -48.20 -15.09
CA THR A 288 8.90 -46.92 -14.77
C THR A 288 8.36 -46.96 -13.34
N MET A 289 7.75 -48.08 -12.91
CA MET A 289 7.30 -48.25 -11.51
C MET A 289 8.45 -48.30 -10.48
N LYS A 290 9.64 -48.79 -10.85
CA LYS A 290 10.81 -48.80 -9.94
C LYS A 290 11.41 -47.41 -9.71
N ARG A 291 11.22 -46.44 -10.62
CA ARG A 291 11.74 -45.06 -10.43
C ARG A 291 10.89 -44.25 -9.46
N ASP A 292 9.58 -44.42 -9.50
CA ASP A 292 8.65 -43.63 -8.68
C ASP A 292 8.64 -44.07 -7.21
N MET A 293 8.97 -45.34 -6.90
CA MET A 293 8.98 -45.85 -5.52
C MET A 293 10.27 -45.52 -4.74
N THR A 294 11.36 -45.14 -5.42
CA THR A 294 12.67 -44.88 -4.77
C THR A 294 12.86 -43.41 -4.35
N CYS A 295 12.00 -42.49 -4.80
CA CYS A 295 12.13 -41.06 -4.48
C CYS A 295 11.36 -40.61 -3.23
N GLN A 296 10.75 -41.52 -2.46
CA GLN A 296 9.84 -41.13 -1.38
C GLN A 296 10.28 -41.50 0.05
N TYR A 297 11.45 -42.10 0.26
CA TYR A 297 11.95 -42.42 1.60
C TYR A 297 13.48 -42.28 1.68
N HIS A 298 13.95 -41.08 2.01
CA HIS A 298 15.01 -40.83 3.01
C HIS A 298 15.56 -39.41 2.85
N SER A 299 15.07 -38.48 3.67
CA SER A 299 15.91 -37.61 4.53
C SER A 299 15.01 -36.71 5.39
N GLU A 300 14.63 -37.23 6.56
CA GLU A 300 14.29 -36.40 7.71
C GLU A 300 15.62 -35.92 8.35
N GLU A 301 15.84 -34.60 8.31
CA GLU A 301 16.45 -33.68 9.32
C GLU A 301 17.79 -34.01 10.05
N PRO A 302 18.67 -33.00 10.34
CA PRO A 302 18.31 -31.83 11.16
C PRO A 302 18.82 -30.47 10.66
N ILE A 303 17.93 -29.47 10.74
CA ILE A 303 18.31 -28.06 10.63
C ILE A 303 19.03 -27.66 11.93
N ARG A 304 20.36 -27.67 11.90
CA ARG A 304 21.18 -27.00 12.91
C ARG A 304 21.23 -25.52 12.58
N SER A 305 20.73 -24.74 13.53
CA SER A 305 20.73 -23.29 13.61
C SER A 305 22.12 -22.66 13.44
N SER A 306 22.25 -21.73 12.48
CA SER A 306 23.21 -20.62 12.57
C SER A 306 23.02 -19.61 11.43
N ILE A 307 21.95 -18.81 11.48
CA ILE A 307 21.99 -17.42 11.02
C ILE A 307 21.22 -16.61 12.06
N GLN A 308 21.97 -16.02 12.99
CA GLN A 308 21.48 -14.99 13.89
C GLN A 308 21.03 -13.80 13.03
N LEU A 309 19.74 -13.54 12.98
CA LEU A 309 19.19 -12.23 12.64
C LEU A 309 19.60 -11.27 13.75
N ALA A 310 20.59 -10.43 13.46
CA ALA A 310 20.87 -9.25 14.27
C ALA A 310 19.64 -8.32 14.18
N GLN A 311 18.77 -8.42 15.18
CA GLN A 311 17.81 -7.37 15.51
C GLN A 311 18.61 -6.14 15.94
N HIS A 312 18.82 -5.20 15.02
CA HIS A 312 19.19 -3.86 15.43
C HIS A 312 17.93 -3.12 15.87
N ASN A 313 17.74 -3.12 17.19
CA ASN A 313 16.93 -2.17 17.91
C ASN A 313 17.50 -0.77 17.63
N THR A 314 16.71 0.17 17.13
CA THR A 314 17.05 1.61 17.20
C THR A 314 15.80 2.44 17.33
N SER A 315 15.37 2.59 18.58
CA SER A 315 14.60 3.72 19.05
C SER A 315 15.52 4.95 19.00
N GLN A 316 15.30 5.87 18.06
CA GLN A 316 15.57 7.32 18.19
C GLN A 316 15.15 8.04 16.90
N ILE A 317 13.95 8.61 16.91
CA ILE A 317 13.48 9.53 15.87
C ILE A 317 14.20 10.87 16.09
N LYS A 318 15.07 11.26 15.16
CA LYS A 318 15.60 12.63 15.04
C LYS A 318 14.87 13.33 13.90
N TYR A 319 14.23 14.45 14.21
CA TYR A 319 13.58 15.31 13.22
C TYR A 319 14.61 15.91 12.25
N PHE A 320 14.19 16.10 11.01
CA PHE A 320 14.98 16.73 9.95
C PHE A 320 14.94 18.26 10.15
N VAL A 321 16.06 18.85 10.55
CA VAL A 321 16.26 20.32 10.62
C VAL A 321 17.10 20.71 9.39
N LEU A 322 16.62 21.69 8.62
CA LEU A 322 17.36 22.26 7.48
C LEU A 322 18.65 22.95 7.97
N PRO A 323 19.80 22.83 7.26
CA PRO A 323 21.01 23.54 7.65
C PRO A 323 20.91 25.03 7.32
N ASP A 324 21.30 25.88 8.28
CA ASP A 324 21.47 27.32 8.08
C ASP A 324 22.62 27.61 7.08
N PRO A 325 22.45 28.59 6.17
CA PRO A 325 23.38 28.81 5.05
C PRO A 325 24.69 29.55 5.42
N ASN A 326 25.03 29.71 6.70
CA ASN A 326 26.13 30.58 7.14
C ASN A 326 27.17 29.91 8.07
N MET A 327 27.66 28.71 7.76
CA MET A 327 28.93 28.23 8.34
C MET A 327 29.86 27.64 7.29
N THR A 328 30.99 28.32 7.13
CA THR A 328 32.11 28.03 6.24
C THR A 328 32.99 26.90 6.77
N ASN A 329 33.57 26.14 5.83
CA ASN A 329 34.64 25.15 5.95
C ASN A 329 35.64 25.36 7.10
N ASN A 330 35.96 24.29 7.83
CA ASN A 330 37.36 23.87 8.05
C ASN A 330 37.47 22.44 8.61
N ASN A 331 38.08 21.58 7.79
CA ASN A 331 39.08 20.54 8.05
C ASN A 331 39.02 19.60 9.28
N ASN A 332 39.10 18.32 8.92
CA ASN A 332 39.95 17.25 9.44
C ASN A 332 39.57 16.44 10.69
N GLU A 333 39.86 15.15 10.51
CA GLU A 333 40.12 14.08 11.47
C GLU A 333 38.98 13.17 11.94
N VAL A 334 39.16 11.92 11.49
CA VAL A 334 38.57 10.67 11.94
C VAL A 334 39.01 10.43 13.37
N GLU A 335 38.07 10.33 14.31
CA GLU A 335 38.32 9.60 15.55
C GLU A 335 37.07 8.85 16.00
N THR A 336 37.12 7.54 15.83
CA THR A 336 36.25 6.55 16.44
C THR A 336 36.33 6.66 17.96
N THR A 337 35.22 6.95 18.64
CA THR A 337 35.08 6.59 20.05
C THR A 337 33.66 6.08 20.31
N ARG A 338 33.62 4.82 20.76
CA ARG A 338 32.44 4.13 21.27
C ARG A 338 31.92 4.83 22.53
N LEU A 339 30.60 4.97 22.65
CA LEU A 339 29.81 4.65 23.84
C LEU A 339 28.37 4.33 23.41
#